data_AF-A0A945F9F7-F1
#
_entry.id   AF-A0A945F9F7-F1
#
_cell.length_a   1.000
_cell.length_b   1.000
_cell.length_c   1.000
_cell.angle_alpha   90.00
_cell.angle_beta   90.00
_cell.angle_gamma   90.00
#
_symmetry.space_group_name_H-M   'P 1'
#
loop_
_entity.id
_entity.type
_entity.pdbx_description
1 polymer ?
#
loop_
_entity_poly.entity_id
_entity_poly.type
_entity_poly.pdbx_seq_one_letter_code
_entity_poly.pdbx_strand_id
1 'polypeptide(L)'
;MKIAVCNSVGIDADGYAMIHSPSRWTNSTKDHSIFTYYPWQLAYCSSILKRDTDHEVKFFDGCLEKWDHDTFVEKVSDFGPDYL
;
A
#
# COMPACT_ATOMS: atom_id res chain seq x y z
N MET A 1 -16.33 -6.35 10.28
CA MET A 1 -14.87 -6.42 10.45
C MET A 1 -14.24 -5.40 9.52
N LYS A 2 -13.12 -4.84 9.94
CA LYS A 2 -12.30 -3.91 9.16
C LYS A 2 -11.17 -4.68 8.50
N ILE A 3 -11.04 -4.55 7.19
CA ILE A 3 -9.99 -5.21 6.41
C ILE A 3 -9.14 -4.12 5.77
N ALA A 4 -7.85 -4.12 6.07
CA ALA A 4 -6.89 -3.30 5.38
C ALA A 4 -6.29 -4.12 4.23
N VAL A 5 -6.37 -3.62 3.01
CA VAL A 5 -5.52 -4.08 1.91
C VAL A 5 -4.35 -3.11 1.86
N CYS A 6 -3.12 -3.61 1.79
CA CYS A 6 -1.92 -2.79 1.92
C CYS A 6 -0.94 -3.04 0.77
N ASN A 7 -0.55 -1.96 0.08
CA ASN A 7 0.72 -1.94 -0.65
C ASN A 7 1.88 -1.74 0.35
N SER A 8 3.13 -1.91 -0.06
CA SER A 8 4.25 -1.74 0.87
C SER A 8 4.51 -0.28 1.26
N VAL A 9 5.47 -0.07 2.17
CA VAL A 9 6.00 1.25 2.49
C VAL A 9 6.56 1.93 1.23
N GLY A 10 6.38 3.25 1.14
CA GLY A 10 6.85 4.02 -0.01
C GLY A 10 8.31 4.44 0.09
N ILE A 11 8.81 4.71 1.29
CA ILE A 11 10.21 5.08 1.53
C ILE A 11 10.82 4.09 2.54
N ASP A 12 11.98 3.53 2.20
CA ASP A 12 12.71 2.66 3.13
C ASP A 12 13.56 3.45 4.14
N ALA A 13 14.17 2.73 5.09
CA ALA A 13 14.99 3.35 6.15
C ALA A 13 16.22 4.12 5.62
N ASP A 14 16.66 3.84 4.39
CA ASP A 14 17.82 4.48 3.74
C ASP A 14 17.39 5.64 2.81
N GLY A 15 16.10 5.96 2.78
CA GLY A 15 15.51 7.05 2.02
C GLY A 15 15.24 6.73 0.55
N TYR A 16 15.23 5.44 0.16
CA TYR A 16 14.88 5.04 -1.20
C TYR A 16 13.37 4.95 -1.37
N ALA A 17 12.87 5.57 -2.42
CA ALA A 17 11.49 5.47 -2.85
C ALA A 17 11.26 4.16 -3.62
N MET A 18 10.26 3.38 -3.21
CA MET A 18 9.96 2.06 -3.72
C MET A 18 9.14 2.12 -5.01
N ILE A 19 9.58 1.37 -6.03
CA ILE A 19 8.91 1.23 -7.32
C ILE A 19 8.58 -0.25 -7.53
N HIS A 20 7.37 -0.67 -7.14
CA HIS A 20 6.89 -2.03 -7.38
C HIS A 20 6.52 -2.24 -8.85
N SER A 21 7.34 -2.99 -9.58
CA SER A 21 7.01 -3.38 -10.95
C SER A 21 6.02 -4.56 -10.94
N PRO A 22 4.89 -4.48 -11.65
CA PRO A 22 3.90 -5.56 -11.66
C PRO A 22 4.35 -6.83 -12.39
N SER A 23 5.50 -6.82 -13.10
CA SER A 23 5.99 -7.96 -13.88
C SER A 23 7.50 -8.21 -13.79
N ARG A 24 8.23 -7.44 -12.98
CA ARG A 24 9.69 -7.54 -12.80
C ARG A 24 10.08 -7.33 -11.34
N TRP A 25 11.39 -7.39 -11.08
CA TRP A 25 12.00 -7.04 -9.80
C TRP A 25 11.58 -5.64 -9.34
N THR A 26 11.24 -5.52 -8.06
CA THR A 26 11.04 -4.21 -7.42
C THR A 26 12.34 -3.43 -7.54
N ASN A 27 12.23 -2.15 -7.89
CA ASN A 27 13.35 -1.22 -7.94
C ASN A 27 13.14 -0.12 -6.90
N SER A 28 14.20 0.61 -6.57
CA SER A 28 14.11 1.77 -5.68
C SER A 28 15.16 2.81 -6.04
N THR A 29 14.92 4.06 -5.65
CA THR A 29 15.84 5.17 -5.95
C THR A 29 15.74 6.28 -4.91
N LYS A 30 16.82 7.04 -4.73
CA LYS A 30 16.83 8.25 -3.90
C LYS A 30 16.18 9.47 -4.58
N ASP A 31 15.88 9.37 -5.87
CA ASP A 31 15.03 10.36 -6.54
C ASP A 31 13.57 10.15 -6.11
N HIS A 32 12.98 11.11 -5.42
CA HIS A 32 11.59 11.02 -4.97
C HIS A 32 10.60 11.50 -6.03
N SER A 33 11.05 12.00 -7.18
CA SER A 33 10.21 12.39 -8.32
C SER A 33 9.92 11.20 -9.26
N ILE A 34 9.65 10.04 -8.67
CA ILE A 34 9.38 8.80 -9.40
C ILE A 34 7.90 8.64 -9.75
N PHE A 35 7.66 7.83 -10.77
CA PHE A 35 6.34 7.29 -11.04
C PHE A 35 6.05 6.11 -10.09
N THR A 36 4.78 5.87 -9.80
CA THR A 36 4.31 4.72 -9.01
C THR A 36 3.34 3.90 -9.84
N TYR A 37 3.57 2.58 -9.91
CA TYR A 37 2.65 1.70 -10.61
C TYR A 37 1.35 1.56 -9.83
N TYR A 38 0.22 1.53 -10.55
CA TYR A 38 -1.05 1.18 -9.94
C TYR A 38 -1.05 -0.32 -9.56
N PRO A 39 -1.19 -0.67 -8.26
CA PRO A 39 -1.15 -2.04 -7.78
C PRO A 39 -2.48 -2.76 -8.05
N TRP A 40 -2.72 -3.08 -9.33
CA TRP A 40 -4.02 -3.54 -9.81
C TRP A 40 -4.52 -4.83 -9.12
N GLN A 41 -3.61 -5.73 -8.72
CA GLN A 41 -3.99 -6.95 -7.99
C GLN A 41 -4.60 -6.63 -6.62
N LEU A 42 -4.05 -5.64 -5.92
CA LEU A 42 -4.56 -5.20 -4.61
C LEU A 42 -5.88 -4.45 -4.77
N ALA A 43 -5.99 -3.61 -5.81
CA ALA A 43 -7.25 -2.95 -6.14
C ALA A 43 -8.36 -3.96 -6.49
N TYR A 44 -8.02 -5.02 -7.23
CA TYR A 44 -8.94 -6.10 -7.56
C TYR A 44 -9.38 -6.86 -6.30
N CYS A 45 -8.44 -7.20 -5.41
CA CYS A 45 -8.73 -7.79 -4.10
C CYS A 45 -9.70 -6.92 -3.28
N SER A 46 -9.37 -5.64 -3.11
CA SER A 46 -10.24 -4.67 -2.41
C SER A 46 -11.63 -4.61 -3.06
N SER A 47 -11.72 -4.67 -4.39
CA SER A 47 -13.00 -4.59 -5.11
C SER A 47 -13.86 -5.83 -4.88
N ILE A 48 -13.27 -7.04 -4.90
CA ILE A 48 -13.99 -8.29 -4.61
C ILE A 48 -14.49 -8.29 -3.17
N LEU A 49 -13.63 -7.94 -2.20
CA LEU A 49 -14.02 -7.92 -0.78
C LEU A 49 -15.19 -6.96 -0.53
N LYS A 50 -15.18 -5.77 -1.15
CA LYS A 50 -16.28 -4.79 -1.07
C LYS A 50 -17.56 -5.24 -1.76
N ARG A 51 -17.45 -6.06 -2.81
CA ARG A 51 -18.61 -6.56 -3.58
C ARG A 51 -19.28 -7.74 -2.89
N ASP A 52 -18.49 -8.66 -2.37
CA ASP A 52 -18.95 -9.99 -1.93
C ASP A 52 -19.10 -10.10 -0.40
N THR A 53 -18.78 -9.04 0.34
CA THR A 53 -18.91 -8.99 1.81
C THR A 53 -19.42 -7.63 2.29
N ASP A 54 -19.99 -7.60 3.49
CA ASP A 54 -20.38 -6.37 4.19
C ASP A 54 -19.26 -5.78 5.07
N HIS A 55 -18.00 -6.14 4.81
CA HIS A 55 -16.86 -5.66 5.58
C HIS A 55 -16.46 -4.23 5.21
N GLU A 56 -15.92 -3.49 6.19
CA GLU A 56 -15.32 -2.19 5.93
C GLU A 56 -13.92 -2.41 5.37
N VAL A 57 -13.74 -2.20 4.07
CA VAL A 57 -12.47 -2.45 3.38
C VAL A 57 -11.82 -1.14 2.99
N LYS A 58 -10.58 -0.93 3.43
CA LYS A 58 -9.77 0.23 3.07
C LYS A 58 -8.47 -0.20 2.40
N PHE A 59 -8.13 0.45 1.28
CA PHE A 59 -6.90 0.19 0.56
C PHE A 59 -5.89 1.29 0.87
N PHE A 60 -4.71 0.90 1.37
CA PHE A 60 -3.60 1.80 1.71
C PHE A 60 -2.45 1.59 0.73
N ASP A 61 -2.03 2.66 0.07
CA ASP A 61 -0.93 2.64 -0.89
C ASP A 61 0.25 3.50 -0.39
N GLY A 62 1.13 2.88 0.39
CA GLY A 62 2.30 3.55 0.94
C GLY A 62 3.27 4.02 -0.14
N CYS A 63 3.34 3.34 -1.29
CA CYS A 63 4.19 3.75 -2.41
C CYS A 63 3.69 5.03 -3.09
N LEU A 64 2.38 5.13 -3.36
CA LEU A 64 1.78 6.33 -3.92
C LEU A 64 1.96 7.55 -2.99
N GLU A 65 1.69 7.34 -1.70
CA GLU A 65 1.72 8.41 -0.69
C GLU A 65 3.11 8.68 -0.11
N LYS A 66 4.11 7.86 -0.48
CA LYS A 66 5.50 7.92 0.02
C LYS A 66 5.60 7.85 1.54
N TRP A 67 4.78 7.00 2.17
CA TRP A 67 4.85 6.79 3.61
C TRP A 67 6.07 5.94 3.97
N ASP A 68 6.82 6.38 4.96
CA ASP A 68 7.80 5.55 5.64
C ASP A 68 7.11 4.53 6.56
N HIS A 69 7.92 3.69 7.22
CA HIS A 69 7.41 2.67 8.13
C HIS A 69 6.50 3.25 9.22
N ASP A 70 6.92 4.30 9.91
CA ASP A 70 6.20 4.83 11.07
C ASP A 70 4.88 5.48 10.65
N THR A 71 4.90 6.26 9.57
CA THR A 71 3.69 6.84 8.99
C THR A 71 2.73 5.75 8.52
N PHE A 72 3.24 4.70 7.87
CA PHE A 72 2.41 3.60 7.40
C PHE A 72 1.72 2.88 8.56
N VAL A 73 2.47 2.57 9.62
CA VAL A 73 1.95 1.93 10.83
C VAL A 73 0.91 2.82 11.51
N GLU A 74 1.14 4.13 11.61
CA GLU A 74 0.16 5.09 12.14
C GLU A 74 -1.15 5.02 11.35
N LYS A 75 -1.11 5.19 10.02
CA LYS A 75 -2.30 5.26 9.16
C LYS A 75 -3.12 3.98 9.18
N VAL A 76 -2.46 2.82 9.23
CA VAL A 76 -3.14 1.52 9.31
C VAL A 76 -3.69 1.29 10.72
N SER A 77 -2.93 1.65 11.77
CA SER A 77 -3.37 1.49 13.16
C SER A 77 -4.58 2.37 13.49
N ASP A 78 -4.61 3.61 12.99
CA ASP A 78 -5.75 4.53 13.13
C ASP A 78 -7.04 3.96 12.53
N PHE A 79 -6.92 3.17 11.46
CA PHE A 79 -8.05 2.46 10.90
C PHE A 79 -8.51 1.30 11.79
N GLY A 80 -7.56 0.63 12.46
CA GLY A 80 -7.82 -0.49 13.36
C GLY A 80 -8.38 -1.72 12.64
N PRO A 81 -7.66 -2.29 11.66
CA PRO A 81 -8.12 -3.47 10.93
C PRO A 81 -8.11 -4.72 11.81
N ASP A 82 -9.11 -5.58 11.62
CA ASP A 82 -9.13 -6.94 12.15
C ASP A 82 -8.22 -7.87 11.32
N TYR A 83 -8.01 -7.53 10.03
CA TYR A 83 -7.18 -8.28 9.08
C TYR A 83 -6.35 -7.36 8.18
N LEU A 84 -5.12 -7.80 7.90
CA LEU A 84 -4.14 -7.16 7.01
C LEU A 84 -3.69 -8.13 5.91
#